data_AF-A0A7X9ZW71-F1
#
_entry.id   AF-A0A7X9ZW71-F1
#
_cell.length_a   1.000
_cell.length_b   1.000
_cell.length_c   1.000
_cell.angle_alpha   90.00
_cell.angle_beta   90.00
_cell.angle_gamma   90.00
#
_symmetry.space_group_name_H-M   'P 1'
#
loop_
_entity.id
_entity.type
_entity.pdbx_description
1 polymer ?
#
loop_
_entity_poly.entity_id
_entity_poly.type
_entity_poly.pdbx_seq_one_letter_code
_entity_poly.pdbx_strand_id
1 'polypeptide(L)'
;MDEKSQPRREFYRNSASYCRVMDVESAVTFGLFRVDSGETVGMLSVRWEKLGNELAPQLHAYYDSWHVLASFPDVLAKMAGTTGPSCSPEAFCQLLLACGFVDRAERSVDDHVKQALIR
;
A
#
# COMPACT_ATOMS: atom_id res chain seq x y z
N MET A 1 -25.99 2.65 13.41
CA MET A 1 -24.83 2.11 12.68
C MET A 1 -23.83 3.25 12.63
N ASP A 2 -22.84 3.24 13.52
CA ASP A 2 -21.90 4.36 13.64
C ASP A 2 -21.00 4.42 12.41
N GLU A 3 -20.99 5.57 11.76
CA GLU A 3 -20.22 5.90 10.55
C GLU A 3 -18.69 5.86 10.78
N LYS A 4 -18.26 5.61 12.02
CA LYS A 4 -16.87 5.72 12.49
C LYS A 4 -16.02 4.43 12.38
N SER A 5 -16.61 3.29 11.99
CA SER A 5 -15.91 1.99 11.95
C SER A 5 -15.54 1.49 10.55
N GLN A 6 -15.60 2.35 9.52
CA GLN A 6 -15.26 1.89 8.17
C GLN A 6 -13.74 1.77 7.97
N PRO A 7 -13.25 0.60 7.51
CA PRO A 7 -11.84 0.41 7.21
C PRO A 7 -11.42 1.36 6.08
N ARG A 8 -10.23 1.96 6.22
CA ARG A 8 -9.67 2.90 5.24
C ARG A 8 -8.64 2.20 4.37
N ARG A 9 -8.52 2.68 3.13
CA ARG A 9 -7.49 2.28 2.18
C ARG A 9 -6.20 3.05 2.49
N GLU A 10 -5.16 2.36 2.90
CA GLU A 10 -3.86 2.99 3.18
C GLU A 10 -2.73 2.20 2.54
N PHE A 11 -1.61 2.87 2.29
CA PHE A 11 -0.37 2.26 1.84
C PHE A 11 0.84 2.87 2.51
N TYR A 12 1.98 2.18 2.39
CA TYR A 12 3.28 2.71 2.78
C TYR A 12 4.40 2.03 1.98
N ARG A 13 5.53 2.74 1.86
CA ARG A 13 6.78 2.15 1.36
C ARG A 13 7.46 1.37 2.47
N ASN A 14 7.86 0.14 2.19
CA ASN A 14 8.59 -0.65 3.17
C ASN A 14 10.00 -0.11 3.35
N SER A 15 10.57 -0.35 4.54
CA SER A 15 11.90 0.11 4.88
C SER A 15 13.00 -0.64 4.10
N ALA A 16 14.18 -0.03 4.01
CA ALA A 16 15.35 -0.70 3.42
C ALA A 16 15.69 -2.03 4.12
N SER A 17 15.47 -2.12 5.43
CA SER A 17 15.66 -3.38 6.18
C SER A 17 14.69 -4.46 5.74
N TYR A 18 13.41 -4.12 5.52
CA TYR A 18 12.43 -5.06 4.97
C TYR A 18 12.85 -5.53 3.57
N CYS A 19 13.19 -4.59 2.68
CA CYS A 19 13.60 -4.91 1.31
C CYS A 19 14.79 -5.86 1.29
N ARG A 20 15.79 -5.64 2.16
CA ARG A 20 16.95 -6.54 2.31
C ARG A 20 16.57 -7.94 2.79
N VAL A 21 15.68 -8.05 3.79
CA VAL A 21 15.24 -9.36 4.33
C VAL A 21 14.46 -10.16 3.30
N MET A 22 13.65 -9.47 2.49
CA MET A 22 12.83 -10.10 1.45
C MET A 22 13.56 -10.27 0.11
N ASP A 23 14.82 -9.85 0.01
CA ASP A 23 15.64 -9.87 -1.21
C ASP A 23 14.99 -9.16 -2.42
N VAL A 24 14.44 -7.96 -2.17
CA VAL A 24 13.79 -7.12 -3.19
C VAL A 24 14.38 -5.71 -3.20
N GLU A 25 14.33 -5.03 -4.33
CA GLU A 25 14.87 -3.66 -4.47
C GLU A 25 13.92 -2.62 -3.84
N SER A 26 12.62 -2.85 -3.95
CA SER A 26 11.61 -1.98 -3.35
C SER A 26 10.34 -2.76 -3.05
N ALA A 27 9.53 -2.25 -2.12
CA ALA A 27 8.23 -2.81 -1.84
C ALA A 27 7.25 -1.74 -1.35
N VAL A 28 6.02 -1.79 -1.85
CA VAL A 28 4.91 -0.96 -1.41
C VAL A 28 3.84 -1.89 -0.85
N THR A 29 3.47 -1.70 0.42
CA THR A 29 2.42 -2.48 1.08
C THR A 29 1.16 -1.63 1.17
N PHE A 30 0.03 -2.18 0.77
CA PHE A 30 -1.27 -1.50 0.73
C PHE A 30 -2.39 -2.45 1.19
N GLY A 31 -3.46 -1.88 1.74
CA GLY A 31 -4.56 -2.69 2.26
C GLY A 31 -5.61 -1.87 2.99
N LEU A 32 -6.38 -2.58 3.83
CA LEU A 32 -7.44 -2.01 4.65
C LEU A 32 -7.00 -1.91 6.11
N PHE A 33 -7.13 -0.71 6.68
CA PHE A 33 -6.78 -0.42 8.07
C PHE A 33 -8.02 0.00 8.86
N ARG A 34 -8.19 -0.57 10.06
CA ARG A 34 -9.18 -0.12 11.03
C ARG A 34 -8.54 0.87 11.99
N VAL A 35 -8.94 2.13 11.88
CA VAL A 35 -8.34 3.26 12.62
C VAL A 35 -8.47 3.08 14.14
N ASP A 36 -9.57 2.51 14.62
CA ASP A 36 -9.89 2.43 16.05
C ASP A 36 -9.26 1.21 16.75
N SER A 37 -9.12 0.06 16.08
CA SER A 37 -8.50 -1.13 16.67
C SER A 37 -6.99 -1.21 16.40
N GLY A 38 -6.47 -0.38 15.48
CA GLY A 38 -5.09 -0.51 14.98
C GLY A 38 -4.87 -1.82 14.21
N GLU A 39 -5.93 -2.58 13.96
CA GLU A 39 -5.86 -3.86 13.28
C GLU A 39 -5.77 -3.65 11.78
N THR A 40 -4.92 -4.49 11.20
CA THR A 40 -4.75 -4.61 9.78
C THR A 40 -5.67 -5.72 9.30
N VAL A 41 -6.64 -5.40 8.46
CA VAL A 41 -7.70 -6.36 8.04
C VAL A 41 -7.18 -7.30 6.94
N GLY A 42 -6.16 -6.86 6.20
CA GLY A 42 -5.38 -7.67 5.28
C GLY A 42 -4.48 -6.76 4.45
N MET A 43 -3.23 -7.19 4.21
CA MET A 43 -2.23 -6.41 3.49
C MET A 43 -1.69 -7.20 2.32
N LEU A 44 -1.49 -6.46 1.25
CA LEU A 44 -0.90 -6.92 0.01
C LEU A 44 0.37 -6.11 -0.20
N SER A 45 1.34 -6.67 -0.91
CA SER A 45 2.54 -5.95 -1.30
C SER A 45 2.69 -6.02 -2.82
N VAL A 46 3.10 -4.93 -3.44
CA VAL A 46 3.84 -5.05 -4.71
C VAL A 46 5.32 -4.98 -4.35
N ARG A 47 6.09 -5.95 -4.84
CA ARG A 47 7.54 -6.03 -4.65
C ARG A 47 8.23 -5.92 -5.99
N TRP A 48 9.33 -5.19 -6.02
CA TRP A 48 10.14 -5.00 -7.20
C TRP A 48 11.39 -5.84 -7.10
N GLU A 49 11.47 -6.84 -7.97
CA GLU A 49 12.55 -7.82 -8.03
C GLU A 49 13.36 -7.62 -9.31
N LYS A 50 14.66 -7.92 -9.26
CA LYS A 50 15.50 -7.95 -10.46
C LYS A 50 15.28 -9.26 -11.19
N LEU A 51 14.67 -9.18 -12.38
CA LEU A 51 14.58 -10.29 -13.33
C LEU A 51 15.56 -10.01 -14.48
N GLY A 52 16.79 -10.53 -14.33
CA GLY A 52 17.89 -10.18 -15.22
C GLY A 52 18.26 -8.70 -15.12
N ASN A 53 18.08 -7.96 -16.20
CA ASN A 53 18.37 -6.52 -16.26
C ASN A 53 17.13 -5.64 -16.02
N GLU A 54 15.98 -6.24 -15.74
CA GLU A 54 14.71 -5.52 -15.57
C GLU A 54 14.25 -5.54 -14.12
N LEU A 55 13.64 -4.45 -13.70
CA LEU A 55 12.98 -4.35 -12.41
C LEU A 55 11.49 -4.67 -12.59
N ALA A 56 11.03 -5.81 -12.07
CA ALA A 56 9.69 -6.33 -12.31
C ALA A 56 8.81 -6.26 -11.04
N PRO A 57 7.60 -5.67 -11.10
CA PRO A 57 6.65 -5.69 -10.01
C PRO A 57 5.97 -7.06 -9.93
N GLN A 58 5.94 -7.61 -8.72
CA GLN A 58 5.23 -8.82 -8.37
C GLN A 58 4.18 -8.50 -7.31
N LEU A 59 2.93 -8.87 -7.56
CA LEU A 59 1.89 -8.83 -6.54
C LEU A 59 2.09 -10.00 -5.57
N HIS A 60 2.24 -9.66 -4.30
CA HIS A 60 2.38 -10.60 -3.20
C HIS A 60 1.16 -10.49 -2.27
N ALA A 61 0.42 -11.59 -2.15
CA ALA A 61 -0.76 -11.70 -1.31
C ALA A 61 -0.65 -12.96 -0.44
N TYR A 62 -0.89 -12.82 0.88
CA TYR A 62 -1.04 -13.98 1.76
C TYR A 62 -2.43 -14.60 1.62
N TYR A 63 -2.58 -15.85 2.05
CA TYR A 63 -3.82 -16.63 1.89
C TYR A 63 -5.07 -15.90 2.40
N ASP A 64 -4.96 -15.20 3.52
CA ASP A 64 -6.05 -14.43 4.09
C ASP A 64 -6.38 -13.15 3.30
N SER A 65 -5.47 -12.64 2.48
CA SER A 65 -5.57 -11.30 1.89
C SER A 65 -6.30 -11.29 0.53
N TRP A 66 -6.72 -12.45 0.00
CA TRP A 66 -7.48 -12.55 -1.25
C TRP A 66 -8.79 -11.77 -1.23
N HIS A 67 -9.51 -11.78 -0.10
CA HIS A 67 -10.75 -11.03 0.05
C HIS A 67 -10.49 -9.51 0.01
N VAL A 68 -9.35 -9.05 0.53
CA VAL A 68 -8.93 -7.66 0.45
C VAL A 68 -8.56 -7.29 -0.98
N LEU A 69 -7.83 -8.15 -1.70
CA LEU A 69 -7.50 -7.91 -3.12
C LEU A 69 -8.76 -7.72 -3.97
N ALA A 70 -9.77 -8.57 -3.76
CA ALA A 70 -11.05 -8.47 -4.45
C ALA A 70 -11.81 -7.17 -4.17
N SER A 71 -11.50 -6.47 -3.06
CA SER A 71 -12.12 -5.19 -2.70
C SER A 71 -11.50 -3.97 -3.40
N PHE A 72 -10.47 -4.18 -4.23
CA PHE A 72 -9.76 -3.12 -4.97
C PHE A 72 -9.92 -3.23 -6.50
N PRO A 73 -11.15 -3.30 -7.04
CA PRO A 73 -11.36 -3.47 -8.48
C PRO A 73 -10.81 -2.28 -9.29
N ASP A 74 -10.78 -1.08 -8.70
CA ASP A 74 -10.23 0.14 -9.29
C ASP A 74 -8.70 0.10 -9.44
N VAL A 75 -7.99 -0.45 -8.44
CA VAL A 75 -6.54 -0.67 -8.53
C VAL A 75 -6.23 -1.71 -9.60
N LEU A 76 -6.97 -2.82 -9.61
CA LEU A 76 -6.82 -3.87 -10.63
C LEU A 76 -7.08 -3.34 -12.04
N ALA A 77 -8.13 -2.53 -12.23
CA ALA A 77 -8.45 -1.93 -13.52
C ALA A 77 -7.33 -1.00 -14.02
N LYS A 78 -6.77 -0.14 -13.16
CA LYS A 78 -5.65 0.74 -13.54
C LYS A 78 -4.37 -0.05 -13.86
N MET A 79 -4.05 -1.06 -13.06
CA MET A 79 -2.90 -1.93 -13.31
C MET A 79 -3.06 -2.70 -14.63
N ALA A 80 -4.26 -3.24 -14.92
CA ALA A 80 -4.54 -3.93 -16.17
C ALA A 80 -4.46 -3.02 -17.40
N GLY A 81 -4.81 -1.74 -17.25
CA GLY A 81 -4.69 -0.72 -18.30
C GLY A 81 -3.27 -0.19 -18.50
N THR A 82 -2.32 -0.55 -17.64
CA THR A 82 -0.93 -0.08 -17.75
C THR A 82 -0.21 -0.90 -18.81
N THR A 83 0.06 -0.28 -19.97
CA THR A 83 0.83 -0.87 -21.07
C THR A 83 2.20 -0.20 -21.18
N GLY A 84 3.26 -0.98 -21.41
CA GLY A 84 4.61 -0.45 -21.61
C GLY A 84 5.61 -0.93 -20.55
N PRO A 85 6.69 -0.16 -20.26
CA PRO A 85 7.69 -0.59 -19.30
C PRO A 85 7.08 -0.77 -17.90
N SER A 86 7.71 -1.68 -17.16
CA SER A 86 7.38 -2.01 -15.78
C SER A 86 7.09 -0.77 -14.92
N CYS A 87 5.94 -0.77 -14.24
CA CYS A 87 5.52 0.31 -13.33
C CYS A 87 6.54 0.46 -12.21
N SER A 88 7.12 1.65 -12.02
CA SER A 88 8.07 1.90 -10.92
C SER A 88 7.37 1.95 -9.55
N PRO A 89 8.10 1.81 -8.43
CA PRO A 89 7.53 1.97 -7.09
C PRO A 89 6.81 3.31 -6.91
N GLU A 90 7.40 4.40 -7.39
CA GLU A 90 6.83 5.75 -7.32
C GLU A 90 5.55 5.86 -8.15
N ALA A 91 5.54 5.31 -9.37
CA ALA A 91 4.36 5.31 -10.22
C ALA A 91 3.20 4.52 -9.58
N PHE A 92 3.52 3.40 -8.91
CA PHE A 92 2.52 2.63 -8.18
C PHE A 92 1.95 3.40 -6.98
N CYS A 93 2.78 4.11 -6.20
CA CYS A 93 2.27 4.99 -5.13
C CYS A 93 1.30 6.06 -5.69
N GLN A 94 1.62 6.69 -6.82
CA GLN A 94 0.73 7.66 -7.46
C GLN A 94 -0.58 7.03 -7.95
N LEU A 95 -0.52 5.80 -8.46
CA LEU A 95 -1.72 5.03 -8.82
C LEU A 95 -2.62 4.80 -7.61
N LEU A 96 -2.05 4.38 -6.48
CA LEU A 96 -2.78 4.15 -5.22
C LEU A 96 -3.43 5.43 -4.70
N LEU A 97 -2.71 6.56 -4.69
CA LEU A 97 -3.26 7.87 -4.33
C LEU A 97 -4.45 8.22 -5.24
N ALA A 98 -4.32 8.02 -6.54
CA ALA A 98 -5.40 8.25 -7.49
C ALA A 98 -6.57 7.25 -7.37
N CYS A 99 -6.41 6.17 -6.59
CA CYS A 99 -7.46 5.21 -6.20
C CYS A 99 -8.03 5.49 -4.80
N GLY A 100 -7.69 6.65 -4.21
CA GLY A 100 -8.20 7.09 -2.91
C GLY A 100 -7.53 6.42 -1.72
N PHE A 101 -6.35 5.82 -1.90
CA PHE A 101 -5.53 5.40 -0.76
C PHE A 101 -4.84 6.61 -0.13
N VAL A 102 -4.58 6.53 1.18
CA VAL A 102 -3.79 7.51 1.93
C VAL A 102 -2.39 6.95 2.18
N ASP A 103 -1.36 7.79 2.06
CA ASP A 103 -0.01 7.42 2.49
C ASP A 103 0.08 7.48 4.03
N ARG A 104 0.42 6.36 4.65
CA ARG A 104 0.56 6.27 6.11
C ARG A 104 1.69 7.14 6.65
N ALA A 105 2.73 7.41 5.86
CA ALA A 105 3.82 8.30 6.29
C ALA A 105 3.31 9.72 6.57
N GLU A 106 2.37 10.22 5.76
CA GLU A 106 1.78 11.55 5.91
C GLU A 106 0.94 11.66 7.20
N ARG A 107 0.27 10.57 7.62
CA ARG A 107 -0.48 10.53 8.89
C ARG A 107 0.40 10.78 10.12
N SER A 108 1.62 10.26 10.13
CA SER A 108 2.53 10.37 11.27
C SER A 108 2.85 11.83 11.60
N VAL A 109 2.81 12.70 10.60
CA VAL A 109 3.04 14.14 10.70
C VAL A 109 1.78 14.84 11.25
N ASP A 110 0.60 14.53 10.73
CA ASP A 110 -0.67 15.15 11.14
C ASP A 110 -1.09 14.78 12.58
N ASP A 111 -0.87 13.54 13.01
CA ASP A 111 -1.16 13.11 14.40
C ASP A 111 -0.23 13.81 15.41
N HIS A 112 1.02 14.07 15.04
CA HIS A 112 1.95 14.88 15.86
C HIS A 112 1.53 16.35 15.94
N VAL A 113 1.10 16.94 14.83
CA VAL A 113 0.62 18.34 14.79
C VAL A 113 -0.65 18.50 15.63
N LYS A 114 -1.59 17.55 15.57
CA LYS A 114 -2.81 17.56 16.40
C LYS A 114 -2.52 17.40 17.89
N GLN A 115 -1.54 16.58 18.29
CA GLN A 115 -1.14 16.46 19.68
C GLN A 115 -0.40 17.72 20.20
N ALA A 116 0.31 18.43 19.34
CA ALA A 116 1.00 19.67 19.70
C ALA A 116 0.04 20.86 19.88
N LEU A 117 -1.10 20.90 19.18
CA LEU A 117 -2.11 21.96 19.32
C LEU A 117 -3.04 21.80 20.54
N ILE A 118 -2.96 20.68 21.27
CA ILE A 118 -3.76 20.40 22.48
C ILE A 118 -2.93 20.64 23.76
N ARG A 119 -1.73 21.21 23.64
CA ARG A 119 -0.89 21.67 24.76
C ARG A 119 -0.81 23.18 24.79
#